data_AF-D3EFM1-F1
#
_entry.id   AF-D3EFM1-F1
#
_cell.length_a   1.000
_cell.length_b   1.000
_cell.length_c   1.000
_cell.angle_alpha   90.00
_cell.angle_beta   90.00
_cell.angle_gamma   90.00
#
_symmetry.space_group_name_H-M   'P 1'
#
loop_
_entity.id
_entity.type
_entity.pdbx_description
1 polymer ?
#
loop_
_entity_poly.entity_id
_entity_poly.type
_entity_poly.pdbx_seq_one_letter_code
_entity_poly.pdbx_strand_id
1 'polypeptide(L)'
;MSRLGEEAKPPTNGHFRIGSNIKTFTSTVMLQLVAEGRIGLDEPAVDYLPEFGLDRRITVRMLLQHTSGVFNFTGEYYEDGTVMPGIPWQGQEWVDNRFKTYRPEELVRLALSKPVRFEPGTDWSYSNTNYVLARLLIEKVTGSSLAEEMQRLILL
;
A
#
# COMPACT_ATOMS: atom_id res chain seq x y z
N MET A 1 33.51 0.86 -6.93
CA MET A 1 32.47 1.89 -7.06
C MET A 1 32.42 2.31 -8.52
N SER A 2 31.28 2.17 -9.19
CA SER A 2 31.07 2.69 -10.54
C SER A 2 30.96 4.22 -10.48
N ARG A 3 31.53 4.93 -11.47
CA ARG A 3 31.36 6.38 -11.63
C ARG A 3 30.19 6.67 -12.57
N LEU A 4 29.58 7.84 -12.38
CA LEU A 4 28.55 8.34 -13.29
C LEU A 4 29.17 8.54 -14.68
N GLY A 5 28.54 7.95 -15.71
CA GLY A 5 29.02 8.04 -17.11
C GLY A 5 29.93 6.89 -17.57
N GLU A 6 30.27 5.95 -16.70
CA GLU A 6 31.03 4.74 -17.07
C GLU A 6 30.11 3.52 -17.17
N GLU A 7 30.34 2.66 -18.15
CA GLU A 7 29.69 1.35 -18.21
C GLU A 7 30.24 0.44 -17.11
N ALA A 8 29.37 0.03 -16.19
CA ALA A 8 29.68 -0.97 -15.18
C ALA A 8 28.58 -2.03 -15.19
N LYS A 9 29.00 -3.31 -15.11
CA LYS A 9 28.03 -4.40 -14.92
C LYS A 9 27.34 -4.21 -13.56
N PRO A 10 26.00 -4.31 -13.48
CA PRO A 10 25.30 -4.31 -12.21
C PRO A 10 25.85 -5.42 -11.28
N PRO A 11 26.11 -5.13 -10.00
CA PRO A 11 26.58 -6.14 -9.07
C PRO A 11 25.51 -7.21 -8.85
N THR A 12 25.91 -8.49 -8.83
CA THR A 12 25.00 -9.62 -8.56
C THR A 12 24.54 -9.69 -7.09
N ASN A 13 25.22 -8.95 -6.21
CA ASN A 13 24.88 -8.78 -4.79
C ASN A 13 24.46 -7.33 -4.46
N GLY A 14 24.01 -6.57 -5.45
CA GLY A 14 23.52 -5.21 -5.24
C GLY A 14 22.18 -5.18 -4.52
N HIS A 15 21.97 -4.15 -3.69
CA HIS A 15 20.66 -3.86 -3.12
C HIS A 15 19.90 -2.92 -4.04
N PHE A 16 18.60 -3.15 -4.20
CA PHE A 16 17.72 -2.33 -5.03
C PHE A 16 16.34 -2.17 -4.37
N ARG A 17 15.58 -1.16 -4.78
CA ARG A 17 14.21 -0.94 -4.31
C ARG A 17 13.27 -1.89 -5.04
N ILE A 18 12.67 -2.82 -4.31
CA ILE A 18 11.85 -3.90 -4.90
C ILE A 18 10.47 -3.44 -5.41
N GLY A 19 10.11 -2.18 -5.19
CA GLY A 19 8.83 -1.61 -5.61
C GLY A 19 7.64 -2.43 -5.07
N SER A 20 6.66 -2.69 -5.94
CA SER A 20 5.43 -3.37 -5.57
C SER A 20 5.59 -4.82 -5.10
N ASN A 21 6.78 -5.44 -5.22
CA ASN A 21 7.04 -6.75 -4.60
C ASN A 21 6.91 -6.71 -3.07
N ILE A 22 7.00 -5.54 -2.44
CA ILE A 22 6.75 -5.37 -1.00
C ILE A 22 5.35 -5.85 -0.59
N LYS A 23 4.37 -5.82 -1.51
CA LYS A 23 2.99 -6.25 -1.27
C LYS A 23 2.93 -7.71 -0.84
N THR A 24 3.72 -8.58 -1.45
CA THR A 24 3.79 -10.00 -1.06
C THR A 24 4.27 -10.16 0.37
N PHE A 25 5.30 -9.41 0.80
CA PHE A 25 5.78 -9.45 2.18
C PHE A 25 4.72 -8.95 3.16
N THR A 26 4.05 -7.83 2.86
CA THR A 26 2.96 -7.30 3.69
C THR A 26 1.80 -8.27 3.80
N SER A 27 1.40 -8.90 2.69
CA SER A 27 0.37 -9.94 2.68
C SER A 27 0.77 -11.14 3.52
N THR A 28 2.03 -11.58 3.46
CA THR A 28 2.52 -12.69 4.30
C THR A 28 2.44 -12.36 5.78
N VAL A 29 2.88 -11.17 6.21
CA VAL A 29 2.73 -10.72 7.61
C VAL A 29 1.26 -10.72 8.03
N MET A 30 0.38 -10.13 7.20
CA MET A 30 -1.06 -10.10 7.46
C MET A 30 -1.64 -11.52 7.64
N LEU A 31 -1.31 -12.44 6.75
CA LEU A 31 -1.81 -13.82 6.78
C LEU A 31 -1.26 -14.62 7.97
N GLN A 32 -0.04 -14.33 8.44
CA GLN A 32 0.47 -14.92 9.69
C GLN A 32 -0.32 -14.41 10.91
N LEU A 33 -0.62 -13.11 10.98
CA LEU A 33 -1.46 -12.57 12.04
C LEU A 33 -2.92 -13.10 11.99
N VAL A 34 -3.42 -13.41 10.79
CA VAL A 34 -4.69 -14.14 10.61
C VAL A 34 -4.59 -15.56 11.20
N ALA A 35 -3.51 -16.28 10.92
CA ALA A 35 -3.28 -17.61 11.49
C ALA A 35 -3.13 -17.59 13.02
N GLU A 36 -2.59 -16.50 13.58
CA GLU A 36 -2.55 -16.23 15.03
C GLU A 36 -3.92 -15.86 15.62
N GLY A 37 -4.97 -15.73 14.81
CA GLY A 37 -6.32 -15.33 15.26
C GLY A 37 -6.43 -13.86 15.66
N ARG A 38 -5.45 -13.03 15.30
CA ARG A 38 -5.40 -11.60 15.66
C ARG A 38 -6.13 -10.71 14.66
N ILE A 39 -6.31 -11.21 13.43
CA ILE A 39 -6.95 -10.51 12.32
C ILE A 39 -7.90 -11.46 11.59
N GLY A 40 -9.12 -11.02 11.30
CA GLY A 40 -10.06 -11.73 10.44
C GLY A 40 -9.98 -11.23 8.99
N LEU A 41 -9.83 -12.14 8.02
CA LEU A 41 -9.82 -11.75 6.60
C LEU A 41 -11.16 -11.15 6.13
N ASP A 42 -12.26 -11.67 6.66
CA ASP A 42 -13.61 -11.25 6.29
C ASP A 42 -14.18 -10.19 7.25
N GLU A 43 -13.37 -9.72 8.19
CA GLU A 43 -13.75 -8.63 9.08
C GLU A 43 -13.64 -7.26 8.40
N PRO A 44 -14.52 -6.31 8.71
CA PRO A 44 -14.44 -4.94 8.22
C PRO A 44 -13.11 -4.27 8.60
N ALA A 45 -12.42 -3.69 7.63
CA ALA A 45 -11.16 -2.97 7.88
C ALA A 45 -11.34 -1.76 8.83
N VAL A 46 -12.53 -1.16 8.84
CA VAL A 46 -12.90 -0.05 9.74
C VAL A 46 -12.96 -0.44 11.21
N ASP A 47 -13.16 -1.73 11.53
CA ASP A 47 -13.18 -2.18 12.92
C ASP A 47 -11.76 -2.11 13.53
N TYR A 48 -10.72 -2.20 12.70
CA TYR A 48 -9.32 -2.00 13.10
C TYR A 48 -8.87 -0.54 13.02
N LEU A 49 -9.37 0.19 12.02
CA LEU A 49 -8.94 1.56 11.70
C LEU A 49 -10.12 2.54 11.67
N PRO A 50 -10.85 2.72 12.79
CA PRO A 50 -12.06 3.55 12.84
C PRO A 50 -11.80 5.02 12.48
N GLU A 51 -10.58 5.52 12.68
CA GLU A 51 -10.19 6.91 12.41
C GLU A 51 -10.27 7.33 10.93
N PHE A 52 -10.34 6.36 10.00
CA PHE A 52 -10.41 6.65 8.57
C PHE A 52 -11.83 6.64 8.01
N GLY A 53 -12.84 6.21 8.78
CA GLY A 53 -14.24 6.20 8.31
C GLY A 53 -14.46 5.39 7.03
N LEU A 54 -13.74 4.27 6.87
CA LEU A 54 -13.90 3.37 5.72
C LEU A 54 -15.33 2.80 5.67
N ASP A 55 -15.80 2.50 4.46
CA ASP A 55 -17.04 1.75 4.29
C ASP A 55 -16.96 0.40 5.04
N ARG A 56 -17.95 0.11 5.89
CA ARG A 56 -18.01 -1.13 6.69
C ARG A 56 -18.00 -2.40 5.84
N ARG A 57 -18.34 -2.34 4.56
CA ARG A 57 -18.32 -3.48 3.64
C ARG A 57 -16.91 -3.85 3.16
N ILE A 58 -15.94 -2.94 3.27
CA ILE A 58 -14.55 -3.21 2.89
C ILE A 58 -13.91 -4.13 3.94
N THR A 59 -13.59 -5.36 3.55
CA THR A 59 -12.92 -6.33 4.42
C THR A 59 -11.39 -6.28 4.30
N VAL A 60 -10.69 -6.86 5.27
CA VAL A 60 -9.23 -7.04 5.19
C VAL A 60 -8.82 -7.79 3.92
N ARG A 61 -9.57 -8.83 3.53
CA ARG A 61 -9.35 -9.61 2.30
C ARG A 61 -9.41 -8.72 1.05
N MET A 62 -10.37 -7.80 0.97
CA MET A 62 -10.51 -6.91 -0.18
C MET A 62 -9.32 -5.95 -0.33
N LEU A 63 -8.70 -5.54 0.78
CA LEU A 63 -7.47 -4.75 0.73
C LEU A 63 -6.35 -5.55 0.04
N LEU A 64 -6.13 -6.80 0.47
CA LEU A 64 -5.09 -7.66 -0.09
C LEU A 64 -5.36 -8.09 -1.54
N GLN A 65 -6.62 -8.07 -1.98
CA GLN A 65 -7.04 -8.52 -3.31
C GLN A 65 -7.30 -7.39 -4.32
N HIS A 66 -7.14 -6.13 -3.92
CA HIS A 66 -7.44 -4.98 -4.78
C HIS A 66 -8.90 -4.90 -5.24
N THR A 67 -9.83 -5.31 -4.37
CA THR A 67 -11.28 -5.29 -4.62
C THR A 67 -12.04 -4.37 -3.66
N SER A 68 -11.34 -3.44 -3.01
CA SER A 68 -11.92 -2.49 -2.04
C SER A 68 -12.65 -1.31 -2.67
N GLY A 69 -12.34 -0.96 -3.93
CA GLY A 69 -12.81 0.27 -4.58
C GLY A 69 -12.12 1.55 -4.11
N VAL A 70 -11.18 1.48 -3.16
CA VAL A 70 -10.48 2.66 -2.60
C VAL A 70 -9.54 3.26 -3.63
N PHE A 71 -9.68 4.57 -3.87
CA PHE A 71 -8.84 5.35 -4.80
C PHE A 71 -7.34 5.13 -4.55
N ASN A 72 -6.57 4.95 -5.61
CA ASN A 72 -5.12 4.82 -5.52
C ASN A 72 -4.44 6.18 -5.29
N PHE A 73 -3.74 6.38 -4.17
CA PHE A 73 -3.10 7.67 -3.85
C PHE A 73 -2.04 8.12 -4.89
N THR A 74 -1.62 7.26 -5.81
CA THR A 74 -0.74 7.59 -6.96
C THR A 74 -1.51 8.03 -8.21
N GLY A 75 -2.84 8.16 -8.13
CA GLY A 75 -3.71 8.53 -9.23
C GLY A 75 -4.37 7.35 -9.93
N GLU A 76 -5.40 7.67 -10.72
CA GLU A 76 -6.23 6.72 -11.47
C GLU A 76 -6.38 7.16 -12.93
N TYR A 77 -6.38 6.18 -13.83
CA TYR A 77 -6.76 6.34 -15.23
C TYR A 77 -8.14 5.69 -15.44
N TYR A 78 -9.02 6.39 -16.14
CA TYR A 78 -10.38 5.94 -16.44
C TYR A 78 -10.53 5.56 -17.92
N GLU A 79 -11.53 4.73 -18.21
CA GLU A 79 -11.76 4.19 -19.56
C GLU A 79 -12.12 5.27 -20.58
N ASP A 80 -12.73 6.36 -20.12
CA ASP A 80 -13.04 7.55 -20.93
C ASP A 80 -11.80 8.42 -21.24
N GLY A 81 -10.61 7.98 -20.83
CA GLY A 81 -9.34 8.67 -21.01
C GLY A 81 -9.07 9.76 -19.97
N THR A 82 -9.98 9.99 -19.02
CA THR A 82 -9.75 10.95 -17.94
C THR A 82 -8.72 10.41 -16.95
N VAL A 83 -7.98 11.34 -16.34
CA VAL A 83 -6.97 11.04 -15.31
C VAL A 83 -7.32 11.83 -14.07
N MET A 84 -7.46 11.14 -12.95
CA MET A 84 -7.52 11.81 -11.65
C MET A 84 -6.16 11.68 -10.97
N PRO A 85 -5.40 12.78 -10.82
CA PRO A 85 -4.06 12.72 -10.27
C PRO A 85 -4.09 12.42 -8.77
N GLY A 86 -3.06 11.68 -8.33
CA GLY A 86 -2.69 11.51 -6.92
C GLY A 86 -1.41 12.28 -6.61
N ILE A 87 -0.57 11.74 -5.71
CA ILE A 87 0.77 12.30 -5.47
C ILE A 87 1.67 12.12 -6.71
N PRO A 88 2.66 13.00 -6.92
CA PRO A 88 3.62 12.83 -8.01
C PRO A 88 4.54 11.62 -7.75
N TRP A 89 4.62 10.73 -8.73
CA TRP A 89 5.49 9.54 -8.71
C TRP A 89 6.34 9.39 -9.98
N GLN A 90 6.18 10.30 -10.94
CA GLN A 90 6.95 10.39 -12.19
C GLN A 90 7.04 11.84 -12.66
N GLY A 91 7.93 12.11 -13.63
CA GLY A 91 8.11 13.43 -14.22
C GLY A 91 8.88 14.42 -13.34
N GLN A 92 8.97 15.67 -13.82
CA GLN A 92 9.78 16.73 -13.19
C GLN A 92 9.34 17.03 -11.76
N GLU A 93 8.03 17.09 -11.50
CA GLU A 93 7.50 17.35 -10.16
C GLU A 93 7.97 16.28 -9.16
N TRP A 94 7.98 15.00 -9.56
CA TRP A 94 8.52 13.94 -8.72
C TRP A 94 10.02 14.09 -8.50
N VAL A 95 10.80 14.43 -9.55
CA VAL A 95 12.25 14.65 -9.41
C VAL A 95 12.54 15.76 -8.41
N ASP A 96 11.83 16.87 -8.49
CA ASP A 96 12.01 18.02 -7.60
C ASP A 96 11.59 17.70 -6.16
N ASN A 97 10.64 16.79 -5.98
CA ASN A 97 10.10 16.40 -4.68
C ASN A 97 10.55 15.01 -4.20
N ARG A 98 11.56 14.38 -4.82
CA ARG A 98 11.92 12.96 -4.59
C ARG A 98 12.39 12.62 -3.17
N PHE A 99 12.70 13.63 -2.36
CA PHE A 99 13.08 13.50 -0.96
C PHE A 99 11.95 13.84 0.02
N LYS A 100 10.76 14.18 -0.49
CA LYS A 100 9.58 14.41 0.34
C LYS A 100 9.08 13.08 0.90
N THR A 101 8.88 13.05 2.21
CA THR A 101 8.26 11.92 2.91
C THR A 101 6.79 12.24 3.15
N TYR A 102 5.92 11.29 2.81
CA TYR A 102 4.51 11.32 3.18
C TYR A 102 4.27 10.35 4.32
N ARG A 103 3.50 10.77 5.32
CA ARG A 103 3.03 9.85 6.35
C ARG A 103 1.98 8.90 5.78
N PRO A 104 1.94 7.62 6.20
CA PRO A 104 0.91 6.68 5.74
C PRO A 104 -0.52 7.21 5.85
N GLU A 105 -0.84 7.90 6.94
CA GLU A 105 -2.17 8.45 7.20
C GLU A 105 -2.51 9.62 6.26
N GLU A 106 -1.52 10.38 5.79
CA GLU A 106 -1.72 11.44 4.78
C GLU A 106 -2.10 10.84 3.43
N LEU A 107 -1.45 9.74 3.04
CA LEU A 107 -1.75 9.03 1.80
C LEU A 107 -3.16 8.42 1.83
N VAL A 108 -3.55 7.84 2.95
CA VAL A 108 -4.91 7.31 3.14
C VAL A 108 -5.94 8.44 3.09
N ARG A 109 -5.74 9.54 3.83
CA ARG A 109 -6.67 10.68 3.80
C ARG A 109 -6.80 11.31 2.42
N LEU A 110 -5.70 11.42 1.67
CA LEU A 110 -5.75 11.85 0.28
C LEU A 110 -6.64 10.93 -0.55
N ALA A 111 -6.44 9.62 -0.46
CA ALA A 111 -7.24 8.66 -1.21
C ALA A 111 -8.74 8.73 -0.82
N LEU A 112 -9.06 8.82 0.47
CA LEU A 112 -10.45 8.90 0.94
C LEU A 112 -11.13 10.25 0.66
N SER A 113 -10.36 11.27 0.30
CA SER A 113 -10.92 12.54 -0.20
C SER A 113 -11.41 12.47 -1.65
N LYS A 114 -11.15 11.36 -2.34
CA LYS A 114 -11.52 11.13 -3.74
C LYS A 114 -12.70 10.17 -3.85
N PRO A 115 -13.47 10.22 -4.94
CA PRO A 115 -14.52 9.24 -5.22
C PRO A 115 -13.96 7.81 -5.20
N VAL A 116 -14.75 6.87 -4.67
CA VAL A 116 -14.47 5.44 -4.82
C VAL A 116 -14.51 5.04 -6.29
N ARG A 117 -13.69 4.07 -6.67
CA ARG A 117 -13.64 3.58 -8.05
C ARG A 117 -14.81 2.68 -8.39
N PHE A 118 -15.29 1.92 -7.41
CA PHE A 118 -16.45 1.03 -7.49
C PHE A 118 -16.89 0.66 -6.07
N GLU A 119 -18.08 0.06 -5.95
CA GLU A 119 -18.61 -0.44 -4.68
C GLU A 119 -17.79 -1.63 -4.14
N PRO A 120 -17.51 -1.73 -2.83
CA PRO A 120 -16.66 -2.78 -2.28
C PRO A 120 -17.01 -4.20 -2.76
N GLY A 121 -16.03 -4.91 -3.32
CA GLY A 121 -16.16 -6.28 -3.80
C GLY A 121 -16.81 -6.45 -5.19
N THR A 122 -17.25 -5.38 -5.85
CA THR A 122 -17.96 -5.49 -7.14
C THR A 122 -17.04 -5.55 -8.36
N ASP A 123 -15.78 -5.16 -8.21
CA ASP A 123 -14.81 -5.14 -9.31
C ASP A 123 -13.36 -5.23 -8.76
N TRP A 124 -12.37 -5.10 -9.63
CA TRP A 124 -10.95 -5.10 -9.33
C TRP A 124 -10.27 -3.83 -9.85
N SER A 125 -9.50 -3.16 -9.00
CA SER A 125 -8.56 -2.12 -9.43
C SER A 125 -7.38 -2.03 -8.49
N TYR A 126 -6.19 -2.03 -9.07
CA TYR A 126 -4.95 -1.88 -8.34
C TYR A 126 -4.90 -0.56 -7.56
N SER A 127 -4.74 -0.65 -6.24
CA SER A 127 -4.65 0.51 -5.36
C SER A 127 -3.51 0.34 -4.38
N ASN A 128 -2.52 1.23 -4.44
CA ASN A 128 -1.46 1.27 -3.43
C ASN A 128 -2.01 1.63 -2.05
N THR A 129 -3.12 2.38 -1.99
CA THR A 129 -3.80 2.75 -0.74
C THR A 129 -4.20 1.52 0.07
N ASN A 130 -4.60 0.43 -0.59
CA ASN A 130 -4.95 -0.81 0.11
C ASN A 130 -3.78 -1.37 0.94
N TYR A 131 -2.56 -1.25 0.44
CA TYR A 131 -1.37 -1.76 1.15
C TYR A 131 -0.84 -0.78 2.19
N VAL A 132 -1.16 0.52 2.06
CA VAL A 132 -0.94 1.48 3.15
C VAL A 132 -1.93 1.21 4.29
N LEU A 133 -3.19 0.93 3.97
CA LEU A 133 -4.19 0.50 4.96
C LEU A 133 -3.79 -0.83 5.62
N ALA A 134 -3.34 -1.83 4.85
CA ALA A 134 -2.86 -3.10 5.40
C ALA A 134 -1.66 -2.91 6.35
N ARG A 135 -0.71 -2.04 5.99
CA ARG A 135 0.38 -1.64 6.90
C ARG A 135 -0.16 -1.07 8.20
N LEU A 136 -1.01 -0.04 8.12
CA LEU A 136 -1.55 0.64 9.30
C LEU A 136 -2.33 -0.32 10.20
N LEU A 137 -3.08 -1.25 9.59
CA LEU A 137 -3.81 -2.29 10.31
C LEU A 137 -2.86 -3.21 11.08
N ILE A 138 -1.80 -3.71 10.43
CA ILE A 138 -0.76 -4.51 11.07
C ILE A 138 -0.17 -3.73 12.26
N GLU A 139 0.28 -2.50 12.03
CA GLU A 139 0.91 -1.67 13.07
C GLU A 139 -0.04 -1.39 14.25
N LYS A 140 -1.34 -1.21 13.96
CA LYS A 140 -2.39 -1.03 14.97
C LYS A 140 -2.61 -2.28 15.83
N VAL A 141 -2.68 -3.45 15.21
CA VAL A 141 -2.96 -4.72 15.89
C VAL A 141 -1.74 -5.21 16.67
N THR A 142 -0.53 -4.96 16.18
CA THR A 142 0.72 -5.43 16.80
C THR A 142 1.31 -4.44 17.80
N GLY A 143 1.11 -3.14 17.60
CA GLY A 143 1.85 -2.11 18.33
C GLY A 143 3.31 -1.97 17.87
N SER A 144 3.71 -2.68 16.82
CA SER A 144 5.05 -2.67 16.23
C SER A 144 5.00 -2.21 14.78
N SER A 145 6.09 -1.65 14.28
CA SER A 145 6.18 -1.23 12.88
C SER A 145 6.10 -2.43 11.92
N LEU A 146 5.63 -2.21 10.69
CA LEU A 146 5.63 -3.26 9.67
C LEU A 146 7.04 -3.82 9.41
N ALA A 147 8.08 -3.00 9.55
CA ALA A 147 9.47 -3.43 9.38
C ALA A 147 9.89 -4.42 10.48
N GLU A 148 9.51 -4.16 11.73
CA GLU A 148 9.76 -5.08 12.85
C GLU A 148 9.00 -6.40 12.66
N GLU A 149 7.74 -6.35 12.22
CA GLU A 149 6.95 -7.55 11.93
C GLU A 149 7.53 -8.34 10.75
N MET A 150 7.98 -7.67 9.69
CA MET A 150 8.67 -8.34 8.58
C MET A 150 9.97 -9.00 9.03
N GLN A 151 10.75 -8.34 9.89
CA GLN A 151 11.96 -8.93 10.45
C GLN A 151 11.62 -10.18 11.27
N ARG A 152 10.65 -10.07 12.18
CA ARG A 152 10.21 -11.14 13.08
C ARG A 152 9.66 -12.36 12.33
N LEU A 153 8.85 -12.13 11.30
CA LEU A 153 8.04 -13.17 10.67
C LEU A 153 8.58 -13.70 9.34
N ILE A 154 9.53 -12.99 8.72
CA ILE A 154 10.00 -13.33 7.36
C ILE A 154 11.54 -13.35 7.26
N LEU A 155 12.24 -12.34 7.76
CA LEU A 155 13.62 -12.07 7.32
C LEU A 155 14.77 -12.72 8.12
N LEU A 156 14.47 -13.56 9.12
CA LEU A 156 15.42 -14.24 10.03
C LEU A 156 16.23 -13.28 10.93
#